data_AF-A0AB34G406-F1
#
_entry.id   AF-A0AB34G406-F1
#
_cell.length_a   1.000
_cell.length_b   1.000
_cell.length_c   1.000
_cell.angle_alpha   90.00
_cell.angle_beta   90.00
_cell.angle_gamma   90.00
#
_symmetry.space_group_name_H-M   'P 1'
#
loop_
_entity.id
_entity.type
_entity.pdbx_description
1 polymer ?
#
loop_
_entity_poly.entity_id
_entity_poly.type
_entity_poly.pdbx_seq_one_letter_code
_entity_poly.pdbx_strand_id
1 'polypeptide(L)'
;MTHEEKKSINDIVKSALRPHWRSQKLTTEQYETINRDVSRKLYDEVKSAAALDDESKRVYARTSSRFYSSAAAAVDTALSSSSTETAIPPPPAAARHAPTPYDVRSGLILTRAPLLTRRLHPFENAFFFYQKRLEERLNTPFITSIYFKPDTARRLDWNLKVREREGAVAKELGVYHGKSARAWDDELKVGDALSSQDSMLDSLLRDAEARVSDDAEVIAPEDVVPVERPVARETEADRKGDVRRLDRQLDRTLYLVVKGKDGSWGFPADVVPKNENLHEAAQRILDQAAGVNMNTWIVGRVPVAHLVTEPALGADGSVQTKGQKTFFLKGRIMAGQADLKGNPFGYTDFKWLTREELQKELAPEYFRGVRNMMAER
;
A
#
# COMPACT_ATOMS: atom_id res chain seq x y z
N MET A 1 -9.76 0.12 30.85
CA MET A 1 -8.61 -0.50 31.53
C MET A 1 -8.57 -0.02 32.97
N THR A 2 -8.70 -0.94 33.92
CA THR A 2 -8.76 -0.68 35.36
C THR A 2 -7.37 -0.37 35.93
N HIS A 3 -7.32 0.12 37.17
CA HIS A 3 -6.06 0.39 37.86
C HIS A 3 -5.27 -0.89 38.14
N GLU A 4 -5.95 -2.01 38.40
CA GLU A 4 -5.34 -3.32 38.63
C GLU A 4 -4.65 -3.88 37.39
N GLU A 5 -5.27 -3.73 36.22
CA GLU A 5 -4.70 -4.13 34.92
C GLU A 5 -3.41 -3.36 34.61
N LYS A 6 -3.41 -2.04 34.88
CA LYS A 6 -2.20 -1.21 34.74
C LYS A 6 -1.06 -1.67 35.63
N LYS A 7 -1.38 -2.05 36.87
CA LYS A 7 -0.40 -2.54 37.85
C LYS A 7 0.19 -3.89 37.39
N SER A 8 -0.65 -4.81 36.94
CA SER A 8 -0.23 -6.11 36.40
C SER A 8 0.71 -5.98 35.20
N ILE A 9 0.37 -5.12 34.24
CA ILE A 9 1.21 -4.88 33.05
C ILE A 9 2.57 -4.29 33.46
N ASN A 10 2.59 -3.34 34.40
CA ASN A 10 3.83 -2.76 34.91
C ASN A 10 4.72 -3.81 35.59
N ASP A 11 4.12 -4.72 36.38
CA ASP A 11 4.86 -5.80 37.04
C ASP A 11 5.44 -6.80 36.03
N ILE A 12 4.71 -7.11 34.94
CA ILE A 12 5.21 -7.94 33.83
C ILE A 12 6.40 -7.28 33.14
N VAL A 13 6.27 -6.00 32.74
CA VAL A 13 7.35 -5.27 32.04
C VAL A 13 8.58 -5.14 32.94
N LYS A 14 8.40 -4.85 34.23
CA LYS A 14 9.50 -4.85 35.21
C LYS A 14 10.15 -6.21 35.35
N SER A 15 9.38 -7.30 35.39
CA SER A 15 9.93 -8.66 35.50
C SER A 15 10.79 -9.02 34.29
N ALA A 16 10.37 -8.62 33.08
CA ALA A 16 11.07 -8.88 31.83
C ALA A 16 12.35 -8.04 31.70
N LEU A 17 12.34 -6.80 32.18
CA LEU A 17 13.52 -5.92 32.13
C LEU A 17 14.53 -6.20 33.26
N ARG A 18 14.12 -6.87 34.34
CA ARG A 18 14.95 -7.13 35.53
C ARG A 18 16.27 -7.87 35.25
N PRO A 19 16.33 -8.91 34.40
CA PRO A 19 17.59 -9.60 34.07
C PRO A 19 18.55 -8.71 33.27
N HIS A 20 18.01 -7.85 32.40
CA HIS A 20 18.79 -6.94 31.56
C HIS A 20 19.34 -5.74 32.35
N TRP A 21 18.57 -5.26 33.33
CA TRP A 21 19.02 -4.25 34.29
C TRP A 21 20.13 -4.78 35.20
N ARG A 22 19.95 -6.01 35.74
CA ARG A 22 20.95 -6.65 36.61
C ARG A 22 22.27 -6.98 35.91
N SER A 23 22.24 -7.19 34.59
CA SER A 23 23.45 -7.43 33.79
C SER A 23 24.11 -6.14 33.29
N GLN A 24 23.67 -4.96 33.74
CA GLN A 24 24.14 -3.63 33.30
C GLN A 24 24.15 -3.44 31.77
N LYS A 25 23.31 -4.20 31.04
CA LYS A 25 23.19 -4.10 29.59
C LYS A 25 22.33 -2.93 29.13
N LEU A 26 21.70 -2.22 30.06
CA LEU A 26 20.81 -1.09 29.81
C LEU A 26 21.21 0.08 30.71
N THR A 27 21.31 1.25 30.12
CA THR A 27 21.40 2.51 30.86
C THR A 27 20.04 2.89 31.47
N THR A 28 20.04 3.79 32.46
CA THR A 28 18.80 4.26 33.10
C THR A 28 17.81 4.86 32.10
N GLU A 29 18.31 5.67 31.16
CA GLU A 29 17.49 6.32 30.12
C GLU A 29 16.89 5.29 29.14
N GLN A 30 17.65 4.25 28.78
CA GLN A 30 17.15 3.16 27.95
C GLN A 30 16.11 2.33 28.68
N TYR A 31 16.31 2.06 29.97
CA TYR A 31 15.34 1.34 30.79
C TYR A 31 14.00 2.09 30.86
N GLU A 32 14.04 3.40 31.12
CA GLU A 32 12.84 4.25 31.19
C GLU A 32 12.11 4.31 29.85
N THR A 33 12.85 4.50 28.76
CA THR A 33 12.28 4.58 27.40
C THR A 33 11.60 3.26 27.01
N ILE A 34 12.29 2.13 27.19
CA ILE A 34 11.75 0.81 26.87
C ILE A 34 10.54 0.50 27.74
N ASN A 35 10.60 0.78 29.05
CA ASN A 35 9.49 0.55 29.96
C ASN A 35 8.26 1.38 29.56
N ARG A 36 8.44 2.66 29.22
CA ARG A 36 7.35 3.55 28.79
C ARG A 36 6.70 3.07 27.50
N ASP A 37 7.50 2.74 26.49
CA ASP A 37 7.00 2.45 25.15
C ASP A 37 6.37 1.05 25.09
N VAL A 38 6.96 0.06 25.77
CA VAL A 38 6.38 -1.29 25.90
C VAL A 38 5.09 -1.25 26.73
N SER A 39 5.07 -0.51 27.85
CA SER A 39 3.85 -0.36 28.65
C SER A 39 2.72 0.30 27.84
N ARG A 40 3.02 1.35 27.05
CA ARG A 40 2.03 1.99 26.18
C ARG A 40 1.47 1.03 25.13
N LYS A 41 2.35 0.28 24.46
CA LYS A 41 1.91 -0.71 23.46
C LYS A 41 1.02 -1.79 24.08
N LEU A 42 1.37 -2.30 25.26
CA LEU A 42 0.57 -3.29 25.97
C LEU A 42 -0.77 -2.71 26.46
N TYR A 43 -0.81 -1.43 26.86
CA TYR A 43 -2.08 -0.77 27.19
C TYR A 43 -3.00 -0.64 25.98
N ASP A 44 -2.45 -0.32 24.81
CA ASP A 44 -3.22 -0.19 23.58
C ASP A 44 -3.73 -1.54 23.07
N GLU A 45 -2.92 -2.59 23.15
CA GLU A 45 -3.31 -3.95 22.79
C GLU A 45 -4.38 -4.53 23.74
N VAL A 46 -4.23 -4.35 25.07
CA VAL A 46 -5.23 -4.82 26.05
C VAL A 46 -6.52 -4.02 25.94
N LYS A 47 -6.45 -2.70 25.69
CA LYS A 47 -7.63 -1.87 25.42
C LYS A 47 -8.33 -2.29 24.13
N SER A 48 -7.57 -2.63 23.08
CA SER A 48 -8.11 -3.16 21.83
C SER A 48 -8.76 -4.52 22.02
N ALA A 49 -8.15 -5.42 22.80
CA ALA A 49 -8.68 -6.75 23.09
C ALA A 49 -9.95 -6.70 23.96
N ALA A 50 -10.02 -5.76 24.92
CA ALA A 50 -11.20 -5.54 25.74
C ALA A 50 -12.38 -4.93 24.95
N ALA A 51 -12.09 -4.23 23.85
CA ALA A 51 -13.09 -3.63 22.97
C ALA A 51 -13.69 -4.61 21.92
N LEU A 52 -13.21 -5.85 21.88
CA LEU A 52 -13.75 -6.89 21.00
C LEU A 52 -15.02 -7.51 21.61
N ASP A 53 -16.00 -7.82 20.77
CA ASP A 53 -17.18 -8.59 21.15
C ASP A 53 -16.81 -10.05 21.51
N ASP A 54 -17.68 -10.74 22.25
CA ASP A 54 -17.40 -12.10 22.73
C ASP A 54 -17.30 -13.13 21.59
N GLU A 55 -17.86 -12.83 20.42
CA GLU A 55 -17.73 -13.64 19.21
C GLU A 55 -16.32 -13.52 18.60
N SER A 56 -15.80 -12.30 18.49
CA SER A 56 -14.43 -12.04 18.01
C SER A 56 -13.38 -12.59 18.97
N LYS A 57 -13.61 -12.53 20.28
CA LYS A 57 -12.73 -13.15 21.29
C LYS A 57 -12.65 -14.67 21.13
N ARG A 58 -13.78 -15.33 20.85
CA ARG A 58 -13.83 -16.79 20.59
C ARG A 58 -13.10 -17.17 19.31
N VAL A 59 -13.22 -16.38 18.25
CA VAL A 59 -12.49 -16.60 16.98
C VAL A 59 -10.98 -16.46 17.20
N TYR A 60 -10.54 -15.44 17.93
CA TYR A 60 -9.11 -15.21 18.22
C TYR A 60 -8.47 -16.34 19.06
N ALA A 61 -9.19 -16.84 20.06
CA ALA A 61 -8.74 -17.96 20.89
C ALA A 61 -8.61 -19.26 20.08
N ARG A 62 -9.53 -19.49 19.13
CA ARG A 62 -9.54 -20.67 18.25
C ARG A 62 -8.44 -20.62 17.19
N THR A 63 -8.06 -19.41 16.75
CA THR A 63 -6.96 -19.20 15.81
C THR A 63 -5.61 -19.34 16.50
N SER A 64 -5.46 -18.85 17.74
CA SER A 64 -4.19 -18.92 18.47
C SER A 64 -3.80 -20.35 18.91
N SER A 65 -4.77 -21.22 19.20
CA SER A 65 -4.49 -22.63 19.56
C SER A 65 -4.01 -23.48 18.37
N ARG A 66 -4.20 -23.01 17.12
CA ARG A 66 -3.75 -23.71 15.91
C ARG A 66 -2.30 -23.43 15.53
N PHE A 67 -1.66 -22.42 16.13
CA PHE A 67 -0.29 -22.01 15.77
C PHE A 67 0.82 -22.59 16.67
N TYR A 68 0.51 -23.44 17.67
CA TYR A 68 1.51 -23.94 18.63
C TYR A 68 1.77 -25.46 18.64
N SER A 69 1.21 -26.25 17.73
CA SER A 69 1.40 -27.72 17.75
C SER A 69 2.46 -28.29 16.80
N SER A 70 3.44 -27.51 16.33
CA SER A 70 4.52 -28.08 15.49
C SER A 70 5.93 -27.52 15.73
N ALA A 71 6.26 -27.15 16.97
CA ALA A 71 7.61 -26.64 17.28
C ALA A 71 8.15 -26.98 18.70
N ALA A 72 7.66 -28.04 19.35
CA ALA A 72 8.22 -28.47 20.64
C ALA A 72 8.13 -29.99 20.83
N ALA A 73 8.95 -30.74 20.09
CA ALA A 73 9.30 -32.12 20.42
C ALA A 73 10.63 -32.50 19.75
N ALA A 74 11.70 -31.80 20.13
CA ALA A 74 13.07 -32.27 19.95
C ALA A 74 13.95 -31.53 20.97
N VAL A 75 14.39 -32.25 22.00
CA VAL A 75 15.78 -32.30 22.54
C VAL A 75 15.73 -32.93 23.95
N ASP A 76 16.38 -34.09 24.04
CA ASP A 76 17.05 -34.76 25.16
C ASP A 76 16.36 -35.08 26.50
N THR A 77 16.14 -36.38 26.70
CA THR A 77 16.49 -37.03 27.98
C THR A 77 17.15 -38.39 27.71
N ALA A 78 18.42 -38.51 28.08
CA ALA A 78 19.15 -39.77 28.15
C ALA A 78 19.00 -40.44 29.53
N LEU A 79 19.19 -41.76 29.54
CA LEU A 79 19.33 -42.72 30.66
C LEU A 79 18.04 -43.36 31.22
N SER A 80 17.72 -44.57 30.74
CA SER A 80 18.08 -45.84 31.41
C SER A 80 17.35 -47.05 30.80
N SER A 81 18.08 -48.16 30.73
CA SER A 81 17.77 -49.44 30.11
C SER A 81 16.67 -50.28 30.79
N SER A 82 15.81 -50.92 29.98
CA SER A 82 15.45 -52.34 30.16
C SER A 82 14.80 -52.90 28.90
N SER A 83 15.32 -54.03 28.44
CA SER A 83 14.98 -54.80 27.25
C SER A 83 13.66 -55.56 27.35
N THR A 84 12.85 -55.49 26.28
CA THR A 84 12.13 -56.67 25.77
C THR A 84 11.88 -56.52 24.28
N GLU A 85 12.32 -57.54 23.53
CA GLU A 85 12.20 -57.64 22.08
C GLU A 85 10.72 -57.68 21.65
N THR A 86 10.37 -56.82 20.69
CA THR A 86 9.27 -57.10 19.77
C THR A 86 9.68 -56.52 18.42
N ALA A 87 9.88 -57.40 17.44
CA ALA A 87 10.34 -57.03 16.11
C ALA A 87 9.33 -56.09 15.43
N ILE A 88 9.72 -54.82 15.27
CA ILE A 88 9.00 -53.84 14.47
C ILE A 88 9.37 -54.13 13.00
N PRO A 89 8.41 -54.31 12.07
CA PRO A 89 8.72 -54.44 10.66
C PRO A 89 9.42 -53.15 10.17
N PRO A 90 10.36 -53.23 9.22
CA PRO A 90 11.04 -52.04 8.74
C PRO A 90 10.01 -51.03 8.21
N PRO A 91 10.26 -49.71 8.40
CA PRO A 91 9.36 -48.69 7.87
C PRO A 91 9.18 -48.93 6.36
N PRO A 92 7.95 -48.86 5.83
CA PRO A 92 7.75 -49.02 4.40
C PRO A 92 8.63 -47.96 3.71
N ALA A 93 9.54 -48.43 2.86
CA ALA A 93 10.33 -47.58 2.00
C ALA A 93 9.39 -46.54 1.40
N ALA A 94 9.67 -45.25 1.64
CA ALA A 94 8.85 -44.14 1.19
C ALA A 94 8.35 -44.43 -0.21
N ALA A 95 7.02 -44.59 -0.35
CA ALA A 95 6.40 -44.92 -1.62
C ALA A 95 6.97 -43.95 -2.66
N ARG A 96 7.66 -44.49 -3.67
CA ARG A 96 8.13 -43.69 -4.81
C ARG A 96 6.87 -43.18 -5.50
N HIS A 97 6.39 -42.00 -5.08
CA HIS A 97 5.24 -41.37 -5.69
C HIS A 97 5.50 -41.29 -7.19
N ALA A 98 4.57 -41.83 -7.99
CA ALA A 98 4.63 -41.72 -9.43
C ALA A 98 4.87 -40.25 -9.82
N PRO A 99 5.72 -39.97 -10.82
CA PRO A 99 6.00 -38.60 -11.22
C PRO A 99 4.69 -37.89 -11.55
N THR A 100 4.44 -36.75 -10.89
CA THR A 100 3.21 -36.00 -11.09
C THR A 100 3.12 -35.52 -12.54
N PRO A 101 1.93 -35.55 -13.16
CA PRO A 101 1.75 -35.11 -14.54
C PRO A 101 1.90 -33.58 -14.70
N TYR A 102 2.05 -32.85 -13.59
CA TYR A 102 2.22 -31.40 -13.54
C TYR A 102 3.55 -31.02 -12.90
N ASP A 103 4.17 -29.99 -13.47
CA ASP A 103 5.22 -29.23 -12.81
C ASP A 103 4.59 -28.03 -12.08
N VAL A 104 4.99 -27.84 -10.82
CA VAL A 104 4.55 -26.70 -9.99
C VAL A 104 5.49 -25.53 -10.23
N ARG A 105 4.92 -24.39 -10.63
CA ARG A 105 5.64 -23.14 -10.88
C ARG A 105 5.22 -22.08 -9.88
N SER A 106 6.16 -21.25 -9.46
CA SER A 106 5.89 -20.02 -8.71
C SER A 106 6.12 -18.84 -9.63
N GLY A 107 5.18 -17.90 -9.63
CA GLY A 107 5.30 -16.65 -10.38
C GLY A 107 5.10 -15.45 -9.46
N LEU A 108 5.60 -14.30 -9.89
CA LEU A 108 5.44 -13.06 -9.14
C LEU A 108 4.75 -12.00 -10.01
N ILE A 109 3.63 -11.49 -9.52
CA ILE A 109 3.00 -10.30 -10.07
C ILE A 109 3.49 -9.10 -9.27
N LEU A 110 4.55 -8.47 -9.76
CA LEU A 110 5.14 -7.28 -9.15
C LEU A 110 4.34 -6.05 -9.57
N THR A 111 3.92 -5.25 -8.58
CA THR A 111 3.06 -4.09 -8.79
C THR A 111 3.65 -2.81 -8.20
N ARG A 112 3.59 -1.72 -8.95
CA ARG A 112 3.82 -0.35 -8.43
C ARG A 112 2.47 0.24 -8.06
N ALA A 113 2.29 0.64 -6.80
CA ALA A 113 1.04 1.23 -6.33
C ALA A 113 0.82 2.66 -6.90
N PRO A 114 -0.42 3.16 -6.99
CA PRO A 114 -0.67 4.55 -7.34
C PRO A 114 0.02 5.48 -6.35
N LEU A 115 0.81 6.43 -6.88
CA LEU A 115 1.50 7.46 -6.10
C LEU A 115 0.66 8.73 -5.96
N LEU A 116 -0.33 8.92 -6.83
CA LEU A 116 -1.27 10.04 -6.78
C LEU A 116 -2.69 9.56 -6.50
N THR A 117 -3.48 10.44 -5.89
CA THR A 117 -4.94 10.30 -5.78
C THR A 117 -5.57 10.22 -7.17
N ARG A 118 -6.71 9.53 -7.34
CA ARG A 118 -7.39 9.49 -8.64
C ARG A 118 -7.92 10.87 -9.04
N ARG A 119 -8.05 11.10 -10.35
CA ARG A 119 -8.88 12.20 -10.84
C ARG A 119 -10.34 12.01 -10.38
N LEU A 120 -10.93 13.11 -9.92
CA LEU A 120 -12.33 13.14 -9.54
C LEU A 120 -13.20 13.18 -10.79
N HIS A 121 -14.31 12.46 -10.76
CA HIS A 121 -15.31 12.53 -11.83
C HIS A 121 -15.98 13.92 -11.81
N PRO A 122 -16.43 14.47 -12.95
CA PRO A 122 -17.09 15.78 -12.99
C PRO A 122 -18.26 15.90 -12.00
N PHE A 123 -19.06 14.84 -11.85
CA PHE A 123 -20.12 14.76 -10.83
C PHE A 123 -19.59 14.91 -9.40
N GLU A 124 -18.46 14.28 -9.07
CA GLU A 124 -17.89 14.34 -7.72
C GLU A 124 -17.34 15.74 -7.42
N ASN A 125 -16.71 16.39 -8.40
CA ASN A 125 -16.28 17.80 -8.27
C ASN A 125 -17.48 18.71 -7.96
N ALA A 126 -18.56 18.59 -8.74
CA ALA A 126 -19.79 19.35 -8.51
C ALA A 126 -20.41 19.04 -7.15
N PHE A 127 -20.46 17.76 -6.77
CA PHE A 127 -20.99 17.33 -5.48
C PHE A 127 -20.18 17.88 -4.31
N PHE A 128 -18.85 17.79 -4.34
CA PHE A 128 -18.01 18.34 -3.27
C PHE A 128 -18.12 19.86 -3.18
N PHE A 129 -18.19 20.55 -4.32
CA PHE A 129 -18.42 21.98 -4.34
C PHE A 129 -19.77 22.34 -3.68
N TYR A 130 -20.84 21.66 -4.07
CA TYR A 130 -22.17 21.83 -3.49
C TYR A 130 -22.16 21.62 -1.98
N GLN A 131 -21.55 20.52 -1.50
CA GLN A 131 -21.42 20.22 -0.08
C GLN A 131 -20.65 21.32 0.67
N LYS A 132 -19.59 21.88 0.09
CA LYS A 132 -18.84 22.97 0.72
C LYS A 132 -19.67 24.26 0.87
N ARG A 133 -20.54 24.59 -0.09
CA ARG A 133 -21.46 25.74 0.06
C ARG A 133 -22.54 25.48 1.10
N LEU A 134 -23.06 24.25 1.19
CA LEU A 134 -23.96 23.87 2.28
C LEU A 134 -23.26 23.99 3.65
N GLU A 135 -22.02 23.52 3.75
CA GLU A 135 -21.22 23.65 4.97
C GLU A 135 -21.05 25.12 5.36
N GLU A 136 -20.83 26.02 4.40
CA GLU A 136 -20.72 27.47 4.66
C GLU A 136 -22.00 28.09 5.25
N ARG A 137 -23.17 27.47 5.03
CA ARG A 137 -24.43 27.88 5.67
C ARG A 137 -24.52 27.42 7.11
N LEU A 138 -24.05 26.20 7.37
CA LEU A 138 -24.21 25.50 8.64
C LEU A 138 -23.08 25.79 9.63
N ASN A 139 -21.90 26.15 9.14
CA ASN A 139 -20.71 26.32 9.95
C ASN A 139 -20.81 27.54 10.89
N THR A 140 -19.93 27.55 11.89
CA THR A 140 -19.74 28.74 12.73
C THR A 140 -18.89 29.76 11.98
N PRO A 141 -19.13 31.06 12.15
CA PRO A 141 -18.37 32.08 11.44
C PRO A 141 -16.89 32.03 11.85
N PHE A 142 -16.00 32.27 10.88
CA PHE A 142 -14.56 32.26 11.13
C PHE A 142 -14.14 33.40 12.08
N ILE A 143 -13.64 33.03 13.26
CA ILE A 143 -13.22 33.99 14.29
C ILE A 143 -11.78 34.44 14.01
N THR A 144 -11.66 35.51 13.23
CA THR A 144 -10.36 36.00 12.78
C THR A 144 -9.36 36.35 13.90
N SER A 145 -9.83 36.85 15.05
CA SER A 145 -8.98 37.24 16.19
C SER A 145 -8.26 36.08 16.86
N ILE A 146 -8.74 34.84 16.69
CA ILE A 146 -8.07 33.64 17.21
C ILE A 146 -6.80 33.34 16.41
N TYR A 147 -6.80 33.64 15.11
CA TYR A 147 -5.71 33.30 14.18
C TYR A 147 -4.77 34.47 13.92
N PHE A 148 -5.29 35.70 13.93
CA PHE A 148 -4.53 36.91 13.61
C PHE A 148 -4.61 37.91 14.75
N LYS A 149 -3.43 38.27 15.28
CA LYS A 149 -3.32 39.37 16.24
C LYS A 149 -3.62 40.71 15.54
N PRO A 150 -4.22 41.67 16.25
CA PRO A 150 -4.42 43.02 15.72
C PRO A 150 -3.08 43.65 15.31
N ASP A 151 -3.13 44.55 14.33
CA ASP A 151 -2.00 45.37 13.87
C ASP A 151 -0.75 44.59 13.46
N THR A 152 -0.96 43.46 12.77
CA THR A 152 0.12 42.66 12.18
C THR A 152 0.03 42.66 10.66
N ALA A 153 1.18 42.57 9.97
CA ALA A 153 1.25 42.45 8.51
C ALA A 153 0.33 41.33 7.98
N ARG A 154 0.29 40.18 8.67
CA ARG A 154 -0.62 39.06 8.34
C ARG A 154 -2.10 39.41 8.45
N ARG A 155 -2.49 40.22 9.44
CA ARG A 155 -3.88 40.68 9.60
C ARG A 155 -4.26 41.65 8.48
N LEU A 156 -3.35 42.54 8.10
CA LEU A 156 -3.55 43.47 6.99
C LEU A 156 -3.69 42.73 5.65
N ASP A 157 -2.81 41.76 5.40
CA ASP A 157 -2.85 40.88 4.23
C ASP A 157 -4.17 40.11 4.14
N TRP A 158 -4.59 39.51 5.26
CA TRP A 158 -5.89 38.83 5.37
C TRP A 158 -7.06 39.77 5.04
N ASN A 159 -7.10 40.96 5.64
CA ASN A 159 -8.18 41.92 5.43
C ASN A 159 -8.24 42.40 3.98
N LEU A 160 -7.09 42.62 3.35
CA LEU A 160 -6.98 42.98 1.94
C LEU A 160 -7.60 41.90 1.05
N LYS A 161 -7.16 40.64 1.21
CA LYS A 161 -7.61 39.50 0.40
C LYS A 161 -9.09 39.15 0.62
N VAL A 162 -9.58 39.20 1.86
CA VAL A 162 -11.00 38.96 2.15
C VAL A 162 -11.88 40.05 1.54
N ARG A 163 -11.42 41.31 1.53
CA ARG A 163 -12.14 42.40 0.86
C ARG A 163 -12.22 42.18 -0.65
N GLU A 164 -11.17 41.68 -1.29
CA GLU A 164 -11.19 41.29 -2.71
C GLU A 164 -12.16 40.14 -2.99
N ARG A 165 -12.37 39.25 -2.01
CA ARG A 165 -13.40 38.20 -2.05
C ARG A 165 -14.78 38.64 -1.56
N GLU A 166 -15.03 39.95 -1.48
CA GLU A 166 -16.29 40.53 -1.02
C GLU A 166 -16.74 40.05 0.37
N GLY A 167 -15.80 39.67 1.24
CA GLY A 167 -16.08 39.15 2.58
C GLY A 167 -16.15 37.63 2.68
N ALA A 168 -16.05 36.89 1.57
CA ALA A 168 -15.99 35.44 1.60
C ALA A 168 -14.66 34.95 2.20
N VAL A 169 -14.77 34.12 3.24
CA VAL A 169 -13.61 33.55 3.95
C VAL A 169 -13.02 32.39 3.16
N ALA A 170 -13.89 31.53 2.61
CA ALA A 170 -13.49 30.45 1.72
C ALA A 170 -12.86 31.01 0.44
N LYS A 171 -11.86 30.31 -0.08
CA LYS A 171 -11.05 30.77 -1.22
C LYS A 171 -11.62 30.22 -2.52
N GLU A 172 -12.10 29.00 -2.48
CA GLU A 172 -12.50 28.20 -3.64
C GLU A 172 -13.99 28.24 -3.98
N LEU A 173 -14.83 28.88 -3.16
CA LEU A 173 -16.30 28.85 -3.31
C LEU A 173 -16.87 30.02 -4.13
N GLY A 174 -16.00 30.90 -4.61
CA GLY A 174 -16.37 32.19 -5.17
C GLY A 174 -17.00 33.10 -4.12
N VAL A 175 -17.73 34.11 -4.58
CA VAL A 175 -18.47 35.02 -3.70
C VAL A 175 -19.77 34.35 -3.28
N TYR A 176 -19.77 33.74 -2.09
CA TYR A 176 -20.95 33.13 -1.49
C TYR A 176 -21.06 33.47 -0.01
N HIS A 177 -22.26 33.86 0.43
CA HIS A 177 -22.54 34.23 1.82
C HIS A 177 -23.72 33.42 2.36
N GLY A 178 -23.42 32.32 3.06
CA GLY A 178 -24.40 31.34 3.54
C GLY A 178 -25.39 31.86 4.60
N LYS A 179 -25.16 33.05 5.16
CA LYS A 179 -26.03 33.70 6.17
C LYS A 179 -26.64 35.02 5.70
N SER A 180 -26.63 35.26 4.39
CA SER A 180 -27.22 36.46 3.77
C SER A 180 -28.65 36.20 3.28
N ALA A 181 -29.38 37.27 2.92
CA ALA A 181 -30.68 37.15 2.26
C ALA A 181 -30.63 36.41 0.91
N ARG A 182 -29.43 36.33 0.28
CA ARG A 182 -29.17 35.60 -0.97
C ARG A 182 -28.56 34.21 -0.76
N ALA A 183 -28.60 33.67 0.47
CA ALA A 183 -28.05 32.35 0.77
C ALA A 183 -28.70 31.19 -0.01
N TRP A 184 -29.90 31.41 -0.56
CA TRP A 184 -30.60 30.47 -1.44
C TRP A 184 -29.94 30.29 -2.81
N ASP A 185 -29.09 31.22 -3.25
CA ASP A 185 -28.39 31.20 -4.53
C ASP A 185 -27.03 30.48 -4.38
N ASP A 186 -27.08 29.25 -3.89
CA ASP A 186 -25.90 28.44 -3.54
C ASP A 186 -25.53 27.41 -4.61
N GLU A 187 -26.41 27.11 -5.56
CA GLU A 187 -26.15 26.16 -6.63
C GLU A 187 -25.39 26.79 -7.81
N LEU A 188 -24.53 26.00 -8.47
CA LEU A 188 -23.88 26.40 -9.71
C LEU A 188 -24.72 26.02 -10.92
N LYS A 189 -24.65 26.85 -11.96
CA LYS A 189 -25.23 26.52 -13.26
C LYS A 189 -24.35 25.49 -13.99
N VAL A 190 -24.97 24.71 -14.87
CA VAL A 190 -24.25 23.76 -15.72
C VAL A 190 -23.22 24.51 -16.58
N GLY A 191 -21.99 24.01 -16.61
CA GLY A 191 -20.88 24.61 -17.36
C GLY A 191 -20.05 25.62 -16.56
N ASP A 192 -20.40 25.89 -15.30
CA ASP A 192 -19.59 26.74 -14.43
C ASP A 192 -18.26 26.05 -14.07
N ALA A 193 -17.16 26.75 -14.32
CA ALA A 193 -15.80 26.26 -14.07
C ALA A 193 -15.37 26.35 -12.61
N LEU A 194 -16.13 27.03 -11.74
CA LEU A 194 -15.76 27.26 -10.34
C LEU A 194 -15.63 25.97 -9.52
N SER A 195 -16.39 24.92 -9.89
CA SER A 195 -16.27 23.59 -9.26
C SER A 195 -15.05 22.78 -9.72
N SER A 196 -14.31 23.24 -10.73
CA SER A 196 -13.15 22.54 -11.25
C SER A 196 -11.97 22.57 -10.28
N GLN A 197 -11.13 21.52 -10.33
CA GLN A 197 -9.91 21.47 -9.52
C GLN A 197 -8.91 22.57 -9.88
N ASP A 198 -8.87 22.98 -11.15
CA ASP A 198 -7.96 24.02 -11.63
C ASP A 198 -8.35 25.39 -11.07
N SER A 199 -9.65 25.74 -11.11
CA SER A 199 -10.14 26.98 -10.50
C SER A 199 -9.89 27.03 -8.99
N MET A 200 -10.10 25.90 -8.29
CA MET A 200 -9.76 25.78 -6.87
C MET A 200 -8.26 26.01 -6.63
N LEU A 201 -7.40 25.36 -7.40
CA LEU A 201 -5.95 25.51 -7.27
C LEU A 201 -5.49 26.94 -7.52
N ASP A 202 -5.98 27.57 -8.59
CA ASP A 202 -5.63 28.95 -8.95
C ASP A 202 -6.04 29.94 -7.86
N SER A 203 -7.24 29.77 -7.29
CA SER A 203 -7.69 30.63 -6.19
C SER A 203 -6.83 30.46 -4.93
N LEU A 204 -6.47 29.22 -4.60
CA LEU A 204 -5.61 28.94 -3.44
C LEU A 204 -4.19 29.48 -3.61
N LEU A 205 -3.62 29.38 -4.82
CA LEU A 205 -2.30 29.93 -5.13
C LEU A 205 -2.29 31.46 -5.06
N ARG A 206 -3.31 32.10 -5.65
CA ARG A 206 -3.45 33.57 -5.59
C ARG A 206 -3.59 34.07 -4.15
N ASP A 207 -4.30 33.35 -3.29
CA ASP A 207 -4.41 33.70 -1.86
C ASP A 207 -3.11 33.47 -1.09
N ALA A 208 -2.24 32.56 -1.55
CA ALA A 208 -0.96 32.26 -0.91
C ALA A 208 0.13 33.31 -1.19
N GLU A 209 -0.02 34.13 -2.23
CA GLU A 209 0.89 35.24 -2.54
C GLU A 209 0.92 36.27 -1.42
N ALA A 210 2.10 36.67 -0.94
CA ALA A 210 2.20 37.74 0.04
C ALA A 210 1.85 39.08 -0.61
N ARG A 211 0.86 39.81 -0.06
CA ARG A 211 0.43 41.12 -0.59
C ARG A 211 0.81 42.28 0.31
N VAL A 212 1.31 41.99 1.51
CA VAL A 212 1.77 42.99 2.49
C VAL A 212 3.19 42.63 2.91
N SER A 213 4.08 43.62 2.90
CA SER A 213 5.48 43.49 3.32
C SER A 213 5.61 43.38 4.84
N ASP A 214 6.80 43.04 5.32
CA ASP A 214 7.09 42.99 6.76
C ASP A 214 6.94 44.37 7.44
N ASP A 215 7.12 45.46 6.67
CA ASP A 215 6.91 46.84 7.11
C ASP A 215 5.43 47.27 7.08
N ALA A 216 4.50 46.31 6.89
CA ALA A 216 3.05 46.53 6.86
C ALA A 216 2.55 47.41 5.69
N GLU A 217 3.31 47.49 4.60
CA GLU A 217 2.93 48.21 3.38
C GLU A 217 2.40 47.24 2.31
N VAL A 218 1.46 47.72 1.49
CA VAL A 218 0.92 46.92 0.39
C VAL A 218 1.95 46.83 -0.73
N ILE A 219 2.29 45.61 -1.13
CA ILE A 219 3.26 45.36 -2.20
C ILE A 219 2.62 45.73 -3.55
N ALA A 220 3.38 46.42 -4.40
CA ALA A 220 2.94 46.75 -5.75
C ALA A 220 2.66 45.46 -6.55
N PRO A 221 1.65 45.44 -7.45
CA PRO A 221 1.31 44.23 -8.21
C PRO A 221 2.47 43.63 -9.02
N GLU A 222 3.38 44.48 -9.54
CA GLU A 222 4.59 44.05 -10.25
C GLU A 222 5.65 43.38 -9.37
N ASP A 223 5.68 43.71 -8.07
CA ASP A 223 6.67 43.22 -7.11
C ASP A 223 6.19 41.98 -6.32
N VAL A 224 4.95 41.54 -6.56
CA VAL A 224 4.39 40.35 -5.90
C VAL A 224 5.01 39.10 -6.51
N VAL A 225 5.79 38.39 -5.71
CA VAL A 225 6.40 37.11 -6.10
C VAL A 225 5.32 36.02 -6.13
N PRO A 226 5.04 35.40 -7.30
CA PRO A 226 4.07 34.32 -7.40
C PRO A 226 4.52 33.09 -6.64
N VAL A 227 3.56 32.35 -6.08
CA VAL A 227 3.84 31.07 -5.42
C VAL A 227 4.08 29.99 -6.47
N GLU A 228 5.08 29.14 -6.22
CA GLU A 228 5.39 28.01 -7.09
C GLU A 228 4.18 27.07 -7.23
N ARG A 229 3.81 26.77 -8.47
CA ARG A 229 2.69 25.86 -8.76
C ARG A 229 3.12 24.41 -8.49
N PRO A 230 2.22 23.56 -7.97
CA PRO A 230 2.50 22.13 -7.87
C PRO A 230 2.85 21.52 -9.23
N VAL A 231 3.75 20.54 -9.21
CA VAL A 231 4.17 19.82 -10.42
C VAL A 231 2.96 19.15 -11.09
N ALA A 232 2.96 19.15 -12.43
CA ALA A 232 1.91 18.51 -13.21
C ALA A 232 1.78 17.02 -12.87
N ARG A 233 0.52 16.55 -12.84
CA ARG A 233 0.20 15.14 -12.59
C ARG A 233 0.62 14.21 -13.74
N GLU A 234 0.68 14.75 -14.95
CA GLU A 234 1.13 14.06 -16.15
C GLU A 234 2.62 14.29 -16.33
N THR A 235 3.37 13.19 -16.38
CA THR A 235 4.83 13.23 -16.50
C THR A 235 5.28 13.27 -17.96
N GLU A 236 6.58 13.47 -18.20
CA GLU A 236 7.14 13.30 -19.54
C GLU A 236 6.97 11.88 -20.07
N ALA A 237 7.04 10.87 -19.20
CA ALA A 237 6.85 9.47 -19.57
C ALA A 237 5.42 9.20 -20.04
N ASP A 238 4.43 9.90 -19.46
CA ASP A 238 3.04 9.86 -19.94
C ASP A 238 2.90 10.49 -21.32
N ARG A 239 3.52 11.65 -21.55
CA ARG A 239 3.47 12.35 -22.84
C ARG A 239 4.16 11.55 -23.96
N LYS A 240 5.28 10.90 -23.63
CA LYS A 240 6.06 10.07 -24.57
C LYS A 240 5.49 8.65 -24.71
N GLY A 241 4.61 8.22 -23.81
CA GLY A 241 4.08 6.85 -23.77
C GLY A 241 5.15 5.79 -23.46
N ASP A 242 6.17 6.13 -22.67
CA ASP A 242 7.28 5.21 -22.38
C ASP A 242 6.84 4.15 -21.36
N VAL A 243 6.50 2.96 -21.87
CA VAL A 243 6.05 1.83 -21.07
C VAL A 243 7.13 1.22 -20.17
N ARG A 244 8.42 1.59 -20.28
CA ARG A 244 9.47 1.06 -19.40
C ARG A 244 9.64 1.88 -18.12
N ARG A 245 9.06 3.08 -18.08
CA ARG A 245 9.18 4.02 -16.99
C ARG A 245 8.16 3.75 -15.88
N LEU A 246 8.60 3.90 -14.64
CA LEU A 246 7.77 3.75 -13.44
C LEU A 246 7.07 5.05 -13.05
N ASP A 247 7.52 6.20 -13.54
CA ASP A 247 6.94 7.52 -13.31
C ASP A 247 5.79 7.88 -14.28
N ARG A 248 5.36 6.97 -15.17
CA ARG A 248 4.15 7.14 -15.99
C ARG A 248 2.88 6.74 -15.24
N GLN A 249 1.72 7.32 -15.48
CA GLN A 249 0.42 6.90 -14.93
C GLN A 249 0.48 6.80 -13.40
N LEU A 250 0.86 7.91 -12.75
CA LEU A 250 1.11 7.96 -11.31
C LEU A 250 -0.14 7.67 -10.47
N ASP A 251 -1.34 7.80 -11.01
CA ASP A 251 -2.62 7.51 -10.35
C ASP A 251 -3.16 6.09 -10.62
N ARG A 252 -2.39 5.26 -11.34
CA ARG A 252 -2.68 3.86 -11.67
C ARG A 252 -1.66 2.91 -11.08
N THR A 253 -2.03 1.65 -10.94
CA THR A 253 -1.19 0.51 -10.58
C THR A 253 -0.55 0.00 -11.86
N LEU A 254 0.77 -0.07 -11.84
CA LEU A 254 1.53 -0.68 -12.92
C LEU A 254 1.95 -2.10 -12.54
N TYR A 255 1.98 -2.98 -13.52
CA TYR A 255 2.31 -4.39 -13.41
C TYR A 255 3.51 -4.69 -14.27
N LEU A 256 4.54 -5.30 -13.68
CA LEU A 256 5.71 -5.73 -14.45
C LEU A 256 5.35 -6.95 -15.29
N VAL A 257 5.51 -6.85 -16.60
CA VAL A 257 5.49 -8.01 -17.51
C VAL A 257 6.81 -8.16 -18.24
N VAL A 258 7.16 -9.40 -18.54
CA VAL A 258 8.37 -9.78 -19.25
C VAL A 258 8.01 -10.56 -20.51
N LYS A 259 8.82 -10.41 -21.55
CA LYS A 259 8.66 -11.11 -22.82
C LYS A 259 9.54 -12.35 -22.87
N GLY A 260 8.91 -13.52 -22.92
CA GLY A 260 9.58 -14.81 -23.03
C GLY A 260 10.31 -15.02 -24.36
N LYS A 261 11.12 -16.08 -24.43
CA LYS A 261 11.83 -16.50 -25.65
C LYS A 261 10.88 -16.87 -26.80
N ASP A 262 9.72 -17.38 -26.45
CA ASP A 262 8.59 -17.68 -27.32
C ASP A 262 7.87 -16.42 -27.83
N GLY A 263 8.28 -15.24 -27.36
CA GLY A 263 7.71 -13.96 -27.73
C GLY A 263 6.41 -13.62 -26.99
N SER A 264 5.94 -14.50 -26.11
CA SER A 264 4.75 -14.27 -25.30
C SER A 264 5.03 -13.32 -24.12
N TRP A 265 4.05 -12.49 -23.78
CA TRP A 265 4.11 -11.64 -22.59
C TRP A 265 3.49 -12.36 -21.40
N GLY A 266 4.14 -12.26 -20.25
CA GLY A 266 3.64 -12.82 -19.01
C GLY A 266 4.38 -12.30 -17.79
N PHE A 267 4.00 -12.82 -16.63
CA PHE A 267 4.71 -12.55 -15.38
C PHE A 267 5.93 -13.48 -15.23
N PRO A 268 7.02 -13.03 -14.60
CA PRO A 268 8.15 -13.89 -14.27
C PRO A 268 7.70 -15.10 -13.46
N ALA A 269 7.99 -16.30 -13.96
CA ALA A 269 7.60 -17.55 -13.31
C ALA A 269 8.54 -18.69 -13.70
N ASP A 270 8.81 -19.58 -12.75
CA ASP A 270 9.70 -20.74 -12.95
C ASP A 270 9.28 -21.91 -12.06
N VAL A 271 9.84 -23.08 -12.34
CA VAL A 271 9.60 -24.32 -11.57
C VAL A 271 10.10 -24.16 -10.13
N VAL A 272 9.30 -24.65 -9.19
CA VAL A 272 9.65 -24.64 -7.77
C VAL A 272 10.50 -25.87 -7.47
N PRO A 273 11.75 -25.70 -7.00
CA PRO A 273 12.58 -26.84 -6.61
C PRO A 273 12.04 -27.47 -5.32
N LYS A 274 12.38 -28.74 -5.08
CA LYS A 274 11.83 -29.52 -3.96
C LYS A 274 12.11 -28.95 -2.55
N ASN A 275 13.12 -28.08 -2.43
CA ASN A 275 13.61 -27.58 -1.15
C ASN A 275 13.21 -26.12 -0.87
N GLU A 276 12.36 -25.51 -1.71
CA GLU A 276 12.04 -24.08 -1.64
C GLU A 276 10.52 -23.87 -1.53
N ASN A 277 10.11 -22.89 -0.73
CA ASN A 277 8.71 -22.50 -0.65
C ASN A 277 8.32 -21.58 -1.81
N LEU A 278 7.02 -21.49 -2.12
CA LEU A 278 6.52 -20.64 -3.21
C LEU A 278 7.01 -19.19 -3.15
N HIS A 279 7.06 -18.60 -1.96
CA HIS A 279 7.45 -17.20 -1.76
C HIS A 279 8.96 -16.96 -1.90
N GLU A 280 9.78 -17.91 -1.45
CA GLU A 280 11.24 -17.87 -1.64
C GLU A 280 11.56 -18.03 -3.14
N ALA A 281 10.89 -18.99 -3.79
CA ALA A 281 11.03 -19.19 -5.24
C ALA A 281 10.62 -17.93 -6.01
N ALA A 282 9.50 -17.29 -5.65
CA ALA A 282 9.06 -16.06 -6.31
C ALA A 282 10.08 -14.92 -6.18
N GLN A 283 10.74 -14.77 -5.01
CA GLN A 283 11.80 -13.78 -4.82
C GLN A 283 13.01 -14.08 -5.70
N ARG A 284 13.52 -15.32 -5.64
CA ARG A 284 14.65 -15.77 -6.45
C ARG A 284 14.39 -15.58 -7.94
N ILE A 285 13.19 -15.95 -8.39
CA ILE A 285 12.79 -15.83 -9.80
C ILE A 285 12.78 -14.37 -10.22
N LEU A 286 12.28 -13.46 -9.39
CA LEU A 286 12.31 -12.03 -9.68
C LEU A 286 13.75 -11.51 -9.80
N ASP A 287 14.60 -11.84 -8.84
CA ASP A 287 16.01 -11.41 -8.80
C ASP A 287 16.78 -11.92 -10.04
N GLN A 288 16.51 -13.15 -10.46
CA GLN A 288 17.09 -13.75 -11.66
C GLN A 288 16.49 -13.19 -12.96
N ALA A 289 15.20 -12.87 -12.98
CA ALA A 289 14.49 -12.41 -14.18
C ALA A 289 14.71 -10.93 -14.47
N ALA A 290 14.63 -10.09 -13.45
CA ALA A 290 14.57 -8.63 -13.56
C ALA A 290 15.64 -7.92 -12.71
N GLY A 291 16.60 -8.67 -12.17
CA GLY A 291 17.73 -8.14 -11.42
C GLY A 291 17.40 -7.75 -9.97
N VAL A 292 18.46 -7.49 -9.20
CA VAL A 292 18.39 -7.14 -7.77
C VAL A 292 18.24 -5.64 -7.53
N ASN A 293 18.24 -4.82 -8.58
CA ASN A 293 18.16 -3.35 -8.50
C ASN A 293 16.73 -2.82 -8.28
N MET A 294 15.90 -3.59 -7.57
CA MET A 294 14.55 -3.24 -7.19
C MET A 294 14.35 -3.47 -5.70
N ASN A 295 13.87 -2.45 -4.99
CA ASN A 295 13.41 -2.61 -3.62
C ASN A 295 12.00 -3.19 -3.65
N THR A 296 11.90 -4.52 -3.51
CA THR A 296 10.65 -5.26 -3.60
C THR A 296 10.24 -5.89 -2.29
N TRP A 297 8.93 -5.91 -2.05
CA TRP A 297 8.33 -6.58 -0.91
C TRP A 297 7.26 -7.57 -1.38
N ILE A 298 7.47 -8.86 -1.09
CA ILE A 298 6.45 -9.90 -1.29
C ILE A 298 5.45 -9.80 -0.13
N VAL A 299 4.17 -9.56 -0.47
CA VAL A 299 3.12 -9.22 0.51
C VAL A 299 2.87 -10.34 1.51
N GLY A 300 3.00 -11.61 1.09
CA GLY A 300 2.78 -12.77 1.94
C GLY A 300 3.04 -14.07 1.20
N ARG A 301 2.68 -15.19 1.84
CA ARG A 301 2.95 -16.54 1.32
C ARG A 301 1.79 -17.13 0.50
N VAL A 302 0.64 -16.47 0.51
CA VAL A 302 -0.59 -16.96 -0.12
C VAL A 302 -0.60 -16.55 -1.59
N PRO A 303 -0.79 -17.49 -2.54
CA PRO A 303 -0.94 -17.16 -3.94
C PRO A 303 -2.26 -16.43 -4.17
N VAL A 304 -2.21 -15.38 -4.97
CA VAL A 304 -3.33 -14.47 -5.26
C VAL A 304 -4.00 -14.77 -6.61
N ALA A 305 -3.33 -15.53 -7.46
CA ALA A 305 -3.87 -16.06 -8.71
C ALA A 305 -3.19 -17.39 -9.04
N HIS A 306 -3.80 -18.18 -9.91
CA HIS A 306 -3.20 -19.40 -10.42
C HIS A 306 -3.58 -19.61 -11.89
N LEU A 307 -2.71 -20.27 -12.63
CA LEU A 307 -2.94 -20.69 -14.01
C LEU A 307 -2.59 -22.17 -14.14
N VAL A 308 -3.48 -22.92 -14.77
CA VAL A 308 -3.29 -24.34 -15.03
C VAL A 308 -3.25 -24.57 -16.53
N THR A 309 -2.16 -25.13 -17.01
CA THR A 309 -2.03 -25.66 -18.36
C THR A 309 -2.09 -27.18 -18.26
N GLU A 310 -3.05 -27.79 -18.94
CA GLU A 310 -3.23 -29.24 -18.91
C GLU A 310 -2.10 -29.97 -19.63
N PRO A 311 -1.72 -31.18 -19.17
CA PRO A 311 -0.73 -31.99 -19.84
C PRO A 311 -1.24 -32.47 -21.19
N ALA A 312 -0.35 -32.56 -22.18
CA ALA A 312 -0.65 -33.29 -23.40
C ALA A 312 -0.48 -34.79 -23.14
N LEU A 313 -1.58 -35.53 -23.19
CA LEU A 313 -1.60 -36.98 -23.04
C LEU A 313 -1.49 -37.65 -24.42
N GLY A 314 -0.62 -38.65 -24.53
CA GLY A 314 -0.59 -39.53 -25.70
C GLY A 314 -1.78 -40.49 -25.71
N ALA A 315 -2.01 -41.16 -26.84
CA ALA A 315 -3.11 -42.13 -27.01
C ALA A 315 -3.14 -43.25 -25.94
N ASP A 316 -1.97 -43.57 -25.36
CA ASP A 316 -1.80 -44.62 -24.34
C ASP A 316 -1.95 -44.09 -22.89
N GLY A 317 -2.38 -42.84 -22.71
CA GLY A 317 -2.48 -42.19 -21.39
C GLY A 317 -1.14 -41.78 -20.78
N SER A 318 -0.02 -41.93 -21.51
CA SER A 318 1.30 -41.46 -21.12
C SER A 318 1.43 -39.94 -21.28
N VAL A 319 2.07 -39.26 -20.33
CA VAL A 319 2.29 -37.81 -20.37
C VAL A 319 3.39 -37.49 -21.37
N GLN A 320 3.03 -36.95 -22.53
CA GLN A 320 3.97 -36.53 -23.58
C GLN A 320 4.58 -35.17 -23.23
N THR A 321 3.77 -34.25 -22.73
CA THR A 321 4.22 -32.96 -22.19
C THR A 321 3.58 -32.75 -20.84
N LYS A 322 4.41 -32.49 -19.83
CA LYS A 322 3.91 -32.19 -18.49
C LYS A 322 3.07 -30.93 -18.49
N GLY A 323 1.95 -30.98 -17.79
CA GLY A 323 1.13 -29.81 -17.51
C GLY A 323 1.86 -28.87 -16.56
N GLN A 324 1.36 -27.64 -16.43
CA GLN A 324 1.95 -26.65 -15.55
C GLN A 324 0.90 -26.07 -14.62
N LYS A 325 1.23 -25.98 -13.33
CA LYS A 325 0.42 -25.27 -12.33
C LYS A 325 1.23 -24.10 -11.82
N THR A 326 0.94 -22.91 -12.32
CA THR A 326 1.62 -21.68 -11.94
C THR A 326 0.84 -20.95 -10.87
N PHE A 327 1.42 -20.77 -9.69
CA PHE A 327 0.86 -20.01 -8.59
C PHE A 327 1.51 -18.64 -8.53
N PHE A 328 0.72 -17.58 -8.61
CA PHE A 328 1.22 -16.21 -8.60
C PHE A 328 1.11 -15.58 -7.22
N LEU A 329 2.21 -15.01 -6.75
CA LEU A 329 2.27 -14.21 -5.53
C LEU A 329 2.23 -12.73 -5.86
N LYS A 330 1.82 -11.92 -4.88
CA LYS A 330 1.77 -10.47 -5.01
C LYS A 330 3.07 -9.85 -4.49
N GLY A 331 3.74 -9.09 -5.36
CA GLY A 331 4.87 -8.26 -5.02
C GLY A 331 4.52 -6.77 -5.11
N ARG A 332 5.17 -5.96 -4.28
CA ARG A 332 5.17 -4.49 -4.36
C ARG A 332 6.59 -4.02 -4.65
N ILE A 333 6.73 -3.08 -5.57
CA ILE A 333 7.98 -2.33 -5.75
C ILE A 333 7.86 -0.98 -5.04
N MET A 334 8.91 -0.60 -4.30
CA MET A 334 9.00 0.69 -3.60
C MET A 334 9.99 1.64 -4.30
N ALA A 335 11.06 1.10 -4.89
CA ALA A 335 12.07 1.86 -5.61
C ALA A 335 12.86 0.94 -6.56
N GLY A 336 13.64 1.53 -7.46
CA GLY A 336 14.51 0.81 -8.39
C GLY A 336 13.85 0.56 -9.75
N GLN A 337 14.48 -0.29 -10.56
CA GLN A 337 14.01 -0.60 -11.92
C GLN A 337 14.43 -2.02 -12.31
N ALA A 338 13.62 -2.65 -13.18
CA ALA A 338 13.92 -3.94 -13.75
C ALA A 338 15.14 -3.85 -14.70
N ASP A 339 16.07 -4.78 -14.54
CA ASP A 339 17.22 -4.99 -15.43
C ASP A 339 17.25 -6.43 -15.92
N LEU A 340 17.16 -6.62 -17.23
CA LEU A 340 17.16 -7.93 -17.88
C LEU A 340 18.57 -8.43 -18.22
N LYS A 341 19.64 -7.67 -17.94
CA LYS A 341 21.00 -8.07 -18.31
C LYS A 341 21.41 -9.35 -17.59
N GLY A 342 21.87 -10.34 -18.35
CA GLY A 342 22.39 -11.61 -17.81
C GLY A 342 21.31 -12.54 -17.24
N ASN A 343 20.03 -12.34 -17.59
CA ASN A 343 18.95 -13.18 -17.07
C ASN A 343 19.02 -14.63 -17.62
N PRO A 344 18.90 -15.68 -16.78
CA PRO A 344 19.02 -17.07 -17.20
C PRO A 344 17.79 -17.58 -17.96
N PHE A 345 16.64 -16.91 -17.80
CA PHE A 345 15.38 -17.28 -18.44
C PHE A 345 15.31 -16.87 -19.93
N GLY A 346 16.23 -16.01 -20.37
CA GLY A 346 16.28 -15.38 -21.69
C GLY A 346 15.06 -14.51 -22.04
N TYR A 347 14.55 -13.80 -21.04
CA TYR A 347 13.61 -12.70 -21.26
C TYR A 347 14.29 -11.60 -22.09
N THR A 348 13.57 -11.10 -23.10
CA THR A 348 14.11 -10.17 -24.09
C THR A 348 13.71 -8.72 -23.84
N ASP A 349 12.54 -8.50 -23.23
CA ASP A 349 11.98 -7.18 -23.00
C ASP A 349 11.08 -7.16 -21.75
N PHE A 350 10.85 -5.98 -21.19
CA PHE A 350 9.95 -5.77 -20.05
C PHE A 350 9.09 -4.52 -20.23
N LYS A 351 7.90 -4.52 -19.62
CA LYS A 351 7.00 -3.36 -19.62
C LYS A 351 6.29 -3.17 -18.27
N TRP A 352 6.10 -1.88 -18.00
CA TRP A 352 5.26 -1.13 -17.08
C TRP A 352 3.74 -1.19 -17.03
N LEU A 353 2.99 -2.23 -17.37
CA LEU A 353 1.62 -2.04 -17.91
C LEU A 353 0.51 -1.75 -16.89
N THR A 354 -0.51 -0.97 -17.27
CA THR A 354 -1.78 -0.88 -16.52
C THR A 354 -2.65 -2.11 -16.75
N ARG A 355 -3.71 -2.28 -15.96
CA ARG A 355 -4.68 -3.38 -16.15
C ARG A 355 -5.30 -3.39 -17.56
N GLU A 356 -5.63 -2.22 -18.10
CA GLU A 356 -6.24 -2.08 -19.44
C GLU A 356 -5.26 -2.45 -20.55
N GLU A 357 -4.00 -2.07 -20.39
CA GLU A 357 -2.94 -2.41 -21.34
C GLU A 357 -2.60 -3.91 -21.29
N LEU A 358 -2.58 -4.50 -20.08
CA LEU A 358 -2.39 -5.94 -19.88
C LEU A 358 -3.45 -6.78 -20.60
N GLN A 359 -4.70 -6.33 -20.61
CA GLN A 359 -5.77 -7.03 -21.32
C GLN A 359 -5.51 -7.15 -22.83
N LYS A 360 -4.78 -6.20 -23.41
CA LYS A 360 -4.45 -6.16 -24.84
C LYS A 360 -3.18 -6.96 -25.16
N GLU A 361 -2.22 -6.99 -24.23
CA GLU A 361 -0.90 -7.60 -24.45
C GLU A 361 -0.82 -9.07 -24.04
N LEU A 362 -1.59 -9.48 -23.02
CA LEU A 362 -1.61 -10.87 -22.55
C LEU A 362 -2.60 -11.72 -23.34
N ALA A 363 -2.30 -13.03 -23.46
CA ALA A 363 -3.23 -13.97 -24.05
C ALA A 363 -4.57 -13.99 -23.28
N PRO A 364 -5.74 -14.11 -23.94
CA PRO A 364 -7.04 -14.01 -23.29
C PRO A 364 -7.24 -14.98 -22.11
N GLU A 365 -6.79 -16.23 -22.26
CA GLU A 365 -6.86 -17.23 -21.20
C GLU A 365 -5.96 -16.91 -20.02
N TYR A 366 -4.76 -16.42 -20.32
CA TYR A 366 -3.80 -15.98 -19.31
C TYR A 366 -4.36 -14.81 -18.51
N PHE A 367 -4.85 -13.77 -19.18
CA PHE A 367 -5.48 -12.61 -18.55
C PHE A 367 -6.68 -13.02 -17.68
N ARG A 368 -7.52 -13.95 -18.14
CA ARG A 368 -8.65 -14.48 -17.37
C ARG A 368 -8.21 -15.11 -16.04
N GLY A 369 -7.07 -15.78 -16.00
CA GLY A 369 -6.52 -16.41 -14.78
C GLY A 369 -6.02 -15.40 -13.74
N VAL A 370 -5.52 -14.24 -14.18
CA VAL A 370 -4.87 -13.24 -13.31
C VAL A 370 -5.71 -12.00 -13.03
N ARG A 371 -6.73 -11.70 -13.85
CA ARG A 371 -7.50 -10.45 -13.81
C ARG A 371 -8.14 -10.15 -12.45
N ASN A 372 -8.55 -11.17 -11.70
CA ASN A 372 -9.25 -11.00 -10.42
C ASN A 372 -8.33 -10.44 -9.32
N MET A 373 -7.01 -10.59 -9.46
CA MET A 373 -6.05 -10.01 -8.53
C MET A 373 -5.81 -8.52 -8.81
N MET A 374 -6.00 -8.11 -10.06
CA MET A 374 -5.66 -6.78 -10.53
C MET A 374 -6.62 -5.74 -9.94
N ALA A 375 -6.07 -4.71 -9.31
CA ALA A 375 -6.83 -3.56 -8.86
C ALA A 375 -7.45 -2.82 -10.06
N GLU A 376 -8.61 -2.19 -9.83
CA GLU A 376 -9.21 -1.28 -10.82
C GLU A 376 -8.40 0.00 -11.04
N ARG A 377 -7.59 0.37 -10.05
CA ARG A 377 -6.63 1.46 -10.11
C ARG A 377 -5.25 0.90 -9.96
#